data_AF-A0AAX2CLL7-F1
#
_entry.id   AF-A0AAX2CLL7-F1
#
_cell.length_a   1.000
_cell.length_b   1.000
_cell.length_c   1.000
_cell.angle_alpha   90.00
_cell.angle_beta   90.00
_cell.angle_gamma   90.00
#
_symmetry.space_group_name_H-M   'P 1'
#
loop_
_entity.id
_entity.type
_entity.pdbx_description
1 polymer ?
#
loop_
_entity_poly.entity_id
_entity_poly.type
_entity_poly.pdbx_seq_one_letter_code
_entity_poly.pdbx_strand_id
1 'polypeptide(L)'
;MLPAQEMKGIKIGDKVQYSFKLKKTDKQIGKVTYISANPIFDKDTKTYMYELEATINTKELIELYTGMVGSSSVVIDEEPIWRVLLRKLDLISD
;
A
#
# COMPACT_ATOMS: atom_id res chain seq x y z
N MET A 1 7.09 3.77 -6.31
CA MET A 1 6.88 2.98 -7.54
C MET A 1 7.01 1.51 -7.20
N LEU A 2 6.37 0.63 -7.97
CA LEU A 2 6.43 -0.81 -7.76
C LEU A 2 6.86 -1.55 -9.04
N PRO A 3 7.68 -2.60 -8.97
CA PRO A 3 7.99 -3.44 -10.11
C PRO A 3 6.73 -4.08 -10.71
N ALA A 4 6.73 -4.30 -12.02
CA ALA A 4 5.59 -4.93 -12.70
C ALA A 4 5.16 -6.28 -12.09
N GLN A 5 6.10 -7.05 -11.54
CA GLN A 5 5.82 -8.34 -10.90
C GLN A 5 5.02 -8.20 -9.59
N GLU A 6 5.18 -7.09 -8.88
CA GLU A 6 4.51 -6.81 -7.60
C GLU A 6 3.14 -6.17 -7.77
N MET A 7 2.78 -5.77 -8.99
CA MET A 7 1.47 -5.14 -9.27
C MET A 7 0.29 -6.11 -9.23
N LYS A 8 0.55 -7.43 -9.22
CA LYS A 8 -0.51 -8.44 -9.29
C LYS A 8 -1.40 -8.36 -8.05
N GLY A 9 -2.71 -8.14 -8.27
CA GLY A 9 -3.72 -8.09 -7.20
C GLY A 9 -3.94 -6.71 -6.59
N ILE A 10 -3.07 -5.73 -6.87
CA ILE A 10 -3.22 -4.35 -6.42
C ILE A 10 -4.32 -3.64 -7.21
N LYS A 11 -5.22 -2.95 -6.52
CA LYS A 11 -6.31 -2.17 -7.11
C LYS A 11 -6.53 -0.85 -6.38
N ILE A 12 -7.22 0.07 -7.06
CA ILE A 12 -7.68 1.33 -6.47
C ILE A 12 -8.55 1.01 -5.25
N GLY A 13 -8.31 1.73 -4.14
CA GLY A 13 -8.99 1.53 -2.87
C GLY A 13 -8.26 0.60 -1.89
N ASP A 14 -7.27 -0.16 -2.34
CA ASP A 14 -6.45 -1.00 -1.44
C ASP A 14 -5.75 -0.15 -0.39
N LYS A 15 -5.63 -0.71 0.82
CA LYS A 15 -5.01 -0.04 1.95
C LYS A 15 -3.51 0.07 1.72
N VAL A 16 -2.96 1.25 2.00
CA VAL A 16 -1.51 1.47 2.02
C VAL A 16 -1.07 1.74 3.45
N GLN A 17 0.02 1.10 3.85
CA GLN A 17 0.72 1.39 5.10
C GLN A 17 2.02 2.10 4.77
N TYR A 18 2.25 3.24 5.40
CA TYR A 18 3.48 4.00 5.28
C TYR A 18 4.27 3.90 6.57
N SER A 19 5.58 3.84 6.44
CA SER A 19 6.49 4.00 7.57
C SER A 19 7.48 5.11 7.27
N PHE A 20 7.38 6.16 8.08
CA PHE A 20 8.27 7.30 8.07
C PHE A 20 8.98 7.37 9.42
N LYS A 21 10.28 7.73 9.42
CA LYS A 21 11.04 7.96 10.66
C LYS A 21 10.63 9.28 11.31
N LEU A 22 9.46 9.31 11.93
CA LEU A 22 8.89 10.48 12.59
C LEU A 22 9.06 10.38 14.12
N LYS A 23 9.00 11.52 14.80
CA LYS A 23 9.27 11.59 16.26
C LYS A 23 8.22 10.94 17.15
N LYS A 24 6.96 10.84 16.70
CA LYS A 24 5.80 10.48 17.55
C LYS A 24 5.04 9.22 17.13
N THR A 25 5.01 8.91 15.83
CA THR A 25 4.35 7.72 15.30
C THR A 25 5.04 7.30 14.01
N ASP A 26 5.34 6.02 13.89
CA ASP A 26 6.11 5.44 12.80
C ASP A 26 5.25 4.91 11.66
N LYS A 27 3.91 4.98 11.78
CA LYS A 27 2.97 4.34 10.85
C LYS A 27 1.77 5.21 10.51
N GLN A 28 1.53 5.38 9.21
CA GLN A 28 0.37 6.08 8.68
C GLN A 28 -0.35 5.18 7.68
N ILE A 29 -1.66 5.40 7.53
CA ILE A 29 -2.51 4.58 6.66
C ILE A 29 -3.08 5.45 5.54
N GLY A 30 -3.21 4.84 4.38
CA GLY A 30 -3.72 5.45 3.16
C GLY A 30 -4.57 4.48 2.35
N LYS A 31 -4.94 4.94 1.16
CA LYS A 31 -5.57 4.14 0.13
C LYS A 31 -5.03 4.50 -1.24
N VAL A 32 -4.84 3.50 -2.09
CA VAL A 32 -4.48 3.70 -3.51
C VAL A 32 -5.59 4.48 -4.21
N THR A 33 -5.22 5.55 -4.90
CA THR A 33 -6.14 6.40 -5.68
C THR A 33 -5.86 6.33 -7.17
N TYR A 34 -4.64 6.03 -7.56
CA TYR A 34 -4.24 5.95 -8.96
C TYR A 34 -3.17 4.88 -9.16
N ILE A 35 -3.23 4.24 -10.32
CA ILE A 35 -2.23 3.30 -10.83
C ILE A 35 -2.00 3.68 -12.29
N SER A 36 -0.75 3.93 -12.68
CA SER A 36 -0.42 4.22 -14.08
C SER A 36 -0.83 3.08 -15.00
N ALA A 37 -1.40 3.41 -16.16
CA ALA A 37 -1.77 2.42 -17.18
C ALA A 37 -0.55 1.72 -17.78
N ASN A 38 0.60 2.39 -17.83
CA ASN A 38 1.84 1.88 -18.42
C ASN A 38 3.01 2.03 -17.45
N PRO A 39 3.92 1.05 -17.37
CA PRO A 39 5.12 1.19 -16.57
C PRO A 39 6.15 2.08 -17.26
N ILE A 40 7.06 2.64 -16.46
CA ILE A 40 8.19 3.45 -16.90
C ILE A 40 9.46 2.66 -16.62
N PHE A 41 10.39 2.64 -17.58
CA PHE A 41 11.69 2.01 -17.37
C PHE A 41 12.54 2.85 -16.40
N ASP A 42 12.83 2.28 -15.24
CA ASP A 42 13.68 2.91 -14.23
C ASP A 42 15.15 2.52 -14.46
N LYS A 43 16.01 3.54 -14.61
CA LYS A 43 17.42 3.34 -14.97
C LYS A 43 18.25 2.78 -13.82
N ASP A 44 17.87 3.08 -12.59
CA ASP A 44 18.64 2.72 -11.40
C ASP A 44 18.43 1.24 -11.05
N THR A 45 17.17 0.80 -11.06
CA THR A 45 16.78 -0.60 -10.81
C THR A 45 16.83 -1.47 -12.06
N LYS A 46 17.00 -0.88 -13.26
CA LYS A 46 17.02 -1.56 -14.57
C LYS A 46 15.77 -2.41 -14.82
N THR A 47 14.61 -1.96 -14.35
CA THR A 47 13.33 -2.66 -14.51
C THR A 47 12.19 -1.71 -14.81
N TYR A 48 11.06 -2.25 -15.27
CA TYR A 48 9.84 -1.52 -15.52
C TYR A 48 9.03 -1.36 -14.23
N MET A 49 8.74 -0.11 -13.89
CA MET A 49 8.13 0.28 -12.64
C MET A 49 6.80 1.00 -12.90
N TYR A 50 5.77 0.64 -12.15
CA TYR A 50 4.49 1.34 -12.15
C TYR A 50 4.53 2.48 -11.12
N GLU A 51 3.97 3.62 -11.53
CA GLU A 51 3.66 4.72 -10.64
C GLU A 51 2.29 4.51 -10.02
N LEU A 52 2.19 4.77 -8.71
CA LEU A 52 0.96 4.69 -7.94
C LEU A 52 0.85 5.96 -7.11
N GLU A 53 -0.36 6.48 -6.98
CA GLU A 53 -0.68 7.52 -6.00
C GLU A 53 -1.62 6.96 -4.95
N ALA A 54 -1.50 7.49 -3.75
CA ALA A 54 -2.32 7.09 -2.63
C ALA A 54 -2.52 8.25 -1.65
N THR A 55 -3.64 8.21 -0.95
CA THR A 55 -3.93 9.14 0.15
C THR A 55 -3.07 8.83 1.36
N ILE A 56 -2.85 9.81 2.23
CA ILE A 56 -2.27 9.59 3.55
C ILE A 56 -3.15 10.24 4.61
N ASN A 57 -3.51 9.48 5.64
CA ASN A 57 -4.30 9.97 6.75
C ASN A 57 -3.39 10.64 7.78
N THR A 58 -3.52 11.97 7.91
CA THR A 58 -2.71 12.82 8.80
C THR A 58 -3.44 13.20 10.10
N LYS A 59 -4.39 12.37 10.56
CA LYS A 59 -5.18 12.61 11.79
C LYS A 59 -4.33 12.92 13.03
N GLU A 60 -3.10 12.43 13.09
CA GLU A 60 -2.12 12.90 14.05
C GLU A 60 -1.26 13.96 13.33
N LEU A 61 -1.19 15.18 13.89
CA LEU A 61 -0.43 16.34 13.40
C LEU A 61 1.06 15.99 13.19
N ILE A 62 1.34 15.33 12.07
CA ILE A 62 2.66 14.95 11.62
C ILE A 62 3.01 15.91 10.49
N GLU A 63 4.13 16.59 10.64
CA GLU A 63 4.74 17.37 9.58
C GLU A 63 5.34 16.40 8.56
N LEU A 64 4.51 15.96 7.61
CA LEU A 64 5.00 15.36 6.37
C LEU A 64 5.37 16.50 5.42
N TYR A 65 6.57 16.42 4.87
CA TYR A 65 7.08 17.39 3.92
C TYR A 65 7.11 16.81 2.51
N THR A 66 6.80 17.62 1.51
CA THR A 66 6.98 17.23 0.10
C THR A 66 8.42 16.81 -0.16
N GLY A 67 8.61 15.69 -0.85
CA GLY A 67 9.93 15.11 -1.14
C GLY A 67 10.46 14.17 -0.04
N MET A 68 9.72 13.98 1.05
CA MET A 68 10.08 12.98 2.06
C MET A 68 9.98 11.56 1.48
N VAL A 69 11.02 10.76 1.69
CA VAL A 69 11.08 9.36 1.26
C VAL A 69 10.94 8.45 2.48
N GLY A 70 10.08 7.44 2.35
CA GLY A 70 9.83 6.44 3.38
C GLY A 70 9.53 5.08 2.77
N SER A 71 9.30 4.09 3.62
CA SER A 71 8.84 2.77 3.17
C SER A 71 7.33 2.75 3.09
N SER A 72 6.79 2.00 2.12
CA SER A 72 5.36 1.79 2.01
C SER A 72 5.05 0.35 1.62
N SER A 73 3.86 -0.12 1.98
CA SER A 73 3.37 -1.46 1.64
C SER A 73 1.90 -1.37 1.29
N VAL A 74 1.51 -2.00 0.19
CA VAL A 74 0.11 -2.14 -0.21
C VAL A 74 -0.43 -3.45 0.35
N VAL A 75 -1.55 -3.38 1.07
CA VAL A 75 -2.22 -4.55 1.63
C VAL A 75 -3.23 -5.05 0.61
N ILE A 76 -2.95 -6.21 0.03
CA ILE A 76 -3.84 -6.94 -0.87
C ILE A 76 -4.67 -7.96 -0.08
N ASP A 77 -5.84 -8.31 -0.62
CA ASP A 77 -6.71 -9.38 -0.11
C ASP A 77 -7.00 -9.31 1.40
N GLU A 78 -7.16 -8.09 1.93
CA GLU A 78 -7.50 -7.89 3.34
C GLU A 78 -8.86 -8.54 3.66
N GLU A 79 -8.84 -9.54 4.54
CA GLU A 79 -10.04 -10.20 5.03
C GLU A 79 -10.27 -9.97 6.53
N PRO A 80 -11.54 -9.83 6.98
CA PRO A 80 -11.85 -9.74 8.39
C PRO A 80 -11.47 -11.03 9.14
N ILE A 81 -10.89 -10.90 10.33
CA ILE A 81 -10.51 -12.04 11.20
C ILE A 81 -11.68 -13.02 11.42
N TRP A 82 -12.91 -12.51 11.54
CA TRP A 82 -14.07 -13.38 11.75
C TRP A 82 -14.31 -14.35 10.59
N ARG A 83 -14.02 -13.97 9.33
CA ARG A 83 -14.11 -14.90 8.19
C ARG A 83 -13.09 -16.03 8.33
N VAL A 84 -11.86 -15.70 8.72
CA VAL A 84 -10.79 -16.69 8.97
C VAL A 84 -11.20 -17.68 10.05
N LEU A 85 -11.78 -17.19 11.14
CA LEU A 85 -12.23 -18.03 12.26
C LEU A 85 -13.39 -18.94 11.83
N LEU A 86 -14.37 -18.43 11.09
CA LEU A 86 -15.51 -19.23 10.62
C LEU A 86 -15.09 -20.33 9.64
N ARG A 87 -14.14 -20.07 8.74
CA ARG A 87 -13.57 -21.10 7.86
C ARG A 87 -12.87 -22.20 8.64
N LYS A 88 -12.08 -21.84 9.67
CA LYS A 88 -11.41 -22.83 10.54
C LYS A 88 -12.38 -23.72 11.34
N LEU A 89 -13.62 -23.26 11.53
CA LEU A 89 -14.68 -24.01 12.21
C LEU A 89 -15.59 -24.77 11.23
N ASP A 90 -15.26 -24.80 9.94
CA ASP A 90 -16.05 -25.39 8.85
C ASP A 90 -17.49 -24.82 8.76
N LEU A 91 -17.69 -23.57 9.18
CA LEU A 91 -19.00 -22.92 9.19
C LEU A 91 -19.31 -22.18 7.88
N ILE A 92 -18.29 -21.83 7.10
CA ILE A 92 -18.40 -21.17 5.80
C ILE A 92 -17.33 -21.68 4.83
N SER A 93 -17.62 -21.60 3.53
CA SER A 93 -16.70 -21.91 2.43
C SER A 93 -16.20 -20.64 1.73
N ASP A 94 -15.15 -20.78 0.90
CA ASP A 94 -14.65 -19.72 -0.01
C ASP A 94 -15.66 -19.32 -1.10
#